data_AF-A0AAE3MAZ3-F1
#
_entry.id   AF-A0AAE3MAZ3-F1
#
_cell.length_a   1.000
_cell.length_b   1.000
_cell.length_c   1.000
_cell.angle_alpha   90.00
_cell.angle_beta   90.00
_cell.angle_gamma   90.00
#
_symmetry.space_group_name_H-M   'P 1'
#
loop_
_entity.id
_entity.type
_entity.pdbx_description
1 polymer ?
#
loop_
_entity_poly.entity_id
_entity_poly.type
_entity_poly.pdbx_seq_one_letter_code
_entity_poly.pdbx_strand_id
1 'polypeptide(L)'
;MKKYFIYITFILLSGLVFNSCEEEYTSNLELNTDVTISQFSVNGVEGVIDEAKKTIVVTMPDGTDVSNISPEIQLTEGAVITPAITSGMDFTNPIDFTIVNGDVYSEYTISVTEQFFIGFLGTAANVAGITEDDQQAAAQWFFANYDNGKYISFDAIKNGEVDLNDFRVLWWYNDSERDLPAIAHDATVLNKMKEYYQNGGNLLFNGYACGYFWTMGRLTNTYNMVIGDGLGFENSDVWSIGASIGAHDMTAHPIYKGISFSTDGDGYKWVPIIGAGYREDHNYVMVDLAQYHGYGNADEDAYTAFTTSNKVNYIGVWGGIRDYYMAGVLELLPTDFFSGKAIYQGIGGFEFNQNSEGDINPDGVNAYQNNINLITKNSLNYLSQKN
;
A
#
# COMPACT_ATOMS: atom_id res chain seq x y z
N MET A 1 -85.83 26.76 69.47
CA MET A 1 -84.40 26.53 69.20
C MET A 1 -84.23 26.66 67.69
N LYS A 2 -83.70 27.76 67.15
CA LYS A 2 -82.26 28.01 66.87
C LYS A 2 -81.64 26.85 66.05
N LYS A 3 -80.95 26.99 64.91
CA LYS A 3 -80.46 28.14 64.12
C LYS A 3 -79.55 27.58 62.99
N TYR A 4 -79.51 28.24 61.82
CA TYR A 4 -78.44 28.29 60.78
C TYR A 4 -78.25 27.06 59.85
N PHE A 5 -78.53 27.08 58.54
CA PHE A 5 -78.20 28.02 57.44
C PHE A 5 -76.67 28.11 57.19
N ILE A 6 -76.26 27.93 55.93
CA ILE A 6 -75.09 28.54 55.23
C ILE A 6 -73.99 27.59 54.68
N TYR A 7 -73.75 27.71 53.35
CA TYR A 7 -72.65 27.22 52.47
C TYR A 7 -72.60 25.68 52.25
N ILE A 8 -72.49 25.12 51.03
CA ILE A 8 -71.72 25.56 49.87
C ILE A 8 -72.49 25.24 48.58
N THR A 9 -73.03 26.30 47.98
CA THR A 9 -73.24 26.44 46.55
C THR A 9 -71.88 26.42 45.86
N PHE A 10 -71.46 25.32 45.26
CA PHE A 10 -70.48 25.26 44.15
C PHE A 10 -70.32 23.78 43.76
N ILE A 11 -71.02 23.36 42.71
CA ILE A 11 -70.65 22.37 41.68
C ILE A 11 -71.93 22.24 40.83
N LEU A 12 -72.24 23.35 40.16
CA LEU A 12 -73.26 23.44 39.12
C LEU A 12 -72.67 24.32 38.02
N LEU A 13 -71.46 23.97 37.57
CA LEU A 13 -70.79 24.60 36.42
C LEU A 13 -69.53 23.83 35.97
N SER A 14 -69.66 22.59 35.49
CA SER A 14 -68.62 21.97 34.63
C SER A 14 -69.09 20.72 33.88
N GLY A 15 -70.39 20.60 33.61
CA GLY A 15 -70.91 19.60 32.66
C GLY A 15 -70.75 20.02 31.19
N LEU A 16 -69.77 20.89 30.90
CA LEU A 16 -69.42 21.27 29.54
C LEU A 16 -68.49 20.21 28.97
N VAL A 17 -69.10 19.29 28.21
CA VAL A 17 -68.57 18.73 26.96
C VAL A 17 -67.07 18.43 26.98
N PHE A 18 -66.66 17.34 27.63
CA PHE A 18 -65.48 16.60 27.16
C PHE A 18 -65.93 15.65 26.05
N ASN A 19 -66.32 16.19 24.90
CA ASN A 19 -65.99 15.50 23.65
C ASN A 19 -64.49 15.72 23.48
N SER A 20 -63.71 14.85 24.13
CA SER A 20 -62.39 14.58 23.60
C SER A 20 -62.66 13.92 22.25
N CYS A 21 -62.57 14.67 21.16
CA CYS A 21 -62.22 14.02 19.91
C CYS A 21 -60.92 13.28 20.20
N GLU A 22 -60.97 11.97 20.35
CA GLU A 22 -59.83 11.16 19.92
C GLU A 22 -59.78 11.39 18.41
N GLU A 23 -59.08 12.45 17.99
CA GLU A 23 -58.50 12.44 16.65
C GLU A 23 -57.58 11.23 16.64
N GLU A 24 -58.07 10.16 16.03
CA GLU A 24 -57.27 9.00 15.68
C GLU A 24 -56.20 9.54 14.72
N TYR A 25 -55.03 9.89 15.25
CA TYR A 25 -53.88 10.30 14.45
C TYR A 25 -53.39 9.07 13.70
N THR A 26 -54.05 8.72 12.59
CA THR A 26 -53.50 7.85 11.59
C THR A 26 -52.40 8.64 10.89
N SER A 27 -51.15 8.39 11.28
CA SER A 27 -49.99 8.92 10.57
C SER A 27 -50.11 8.53 9.08
N ASN A 28 -50.04 9.52 8.18
CA ASN A 28 -49.97 9.26 6.74
C ASN A 28 -48.57 8.82 6.29
N LEU A 29 -47.66 8.52 7.23
CA LEU A 29 -46.31 8.10 6.91
C LEU A 29 -46.30 6.66 6.38
N GLU A 30 -45.73 6.46 5.20
CA GLU A 30 -45.51 5.16 4.57
C GLU A 30 -44.19 4.55 5.08
N LEU A 31 -44.27 3.82 6.19
CA LEU A 31 -43.10 3.25 6.89
C LEU A 31 -42.84 1.77 6.60
N ASN A 32 -43.69 1.12 5.81
CA ASN A 32 -43.64 -0.32 5.52
C ASN A 32 -43.14 -0.63 4.10
N THR A 33 -42.53 0.34 3.45
CA THR A 33 -41.89 0.25 2.14
C THR A 33 -40.45 -0.26 2.25
N ASP A 34 -39.93 -0.83 1.16
CA ASP A 34 -38.59 -1.42 1.12
C ASP A 34 -37.59 -0.47 0.45
N VAL A 35 -36.43 -0.34 1.08
CA VAL A 35 -35.30 0.53 0.68
C VAL A 35 -34.01 -0.28 0.54
N THR A 36 -34.14 -1.57 0.25
CA THR A 36 -33.00 -2.47 -0.01
C THR A 36 -32.59 -2.51 -1.48
N ILE A 37 -31.32 -2.82 -1.74
CA ILE A 37 -30.82 -3.11 -3.09
C ILE A 37 -30.82 -4.63 -3.25
N SER A 38 -31.55 -5.11 -4.26
CA SER A 38 -31.66 -6.55 -4.54
C SER A 38 -30.56 -7.05 -5.49
N GLN A 39 -30.11 -6.19 -6.39
CA GLN A 39 -29.06 -6.49 -7.36
C GLN A 39 -28.33 -5.21 -7.75
N PHE A 40 -27.01 -5.31 -7.89
CA PHE A 40 -26.16 -4.27 -8.44
C PHE A 40 -25.03 -4.96 -9.22
N SER A 41 -24.81 -4.57 -10.47
CA SER A 41 -23.76 -5.15 -11.30
C SER A 41 -23.04 -4.09 -12.13
N VAL A 42 -21.81 -4.39 -12.53
CA VAL A 42 -21.01 -3.56 -13.43
C VAL A 42 -20.48 -4.44 -14.54
N ASN A 43 -20.80 -4.11 -15.80
CA ASN A 43 -20.39 -4.88 -16.98
C ASN A 43 -20.68 -6.40 -16.84
N GLY A 44 -21.80 -6.76 -16.21
CA GLY A 44 -22.20 -8.15 -15.96
C GLY A 44 -21.51 -8.85 -14.78
N VAL A 45 -20.64 -8.15 -14.05
CA VAL A 45 -20.07 -8.63 -12.78
C VAL A 45 -20.97 -8.20 -11.63
N GLU A 46 -21.55 -9.18 -10.93
CA GLU A 46 -22.42 -8.95 -9.79
C GLU A 46 -21.64 -8.43 -8.57
N GLY A 47 -22.24 -7.45 -7.88
CA GLY A 47 -21.74 -6.94 -6.62
C GLY A 47 -22.11 -7.82 -5.44
N VAL A 48 -21.21 -7.86 -4.45
CA VAL A 48 -21.48 -8.47 -3.15
C VAL A 48 -22.19 -7.44 -2.27
N ILE A 49 -23.43 -7.73 -1.90
CA ILE A 49 -24.26 -6.86 -1.05
C ILE A 49 -24.15 -7.33 0.40
N ASP A 50 -23.65 -6.46 1.29
CA ASP A 50 -23.67 -6.62 2.74
C ASP A 50 -24.76 -5.70 3.31
N GLU A 51 -25.95 -6.26 3.48
CA GLU A 51 -27.14 -5.55 3.94
C GLU A 51 -27.00 -5.00 5.36
N ALA A 52 -26.23 -5.69 6.22
CA ALA A 52 -26.03 -5.27 7.60
C ALA A 52 -25.12 -4.03 7.70
N LYS A 53 -24.12 -3.94 6.83
CA LYS A 53 -23.20 -2.79 6.74
C LYS A 53 -23.64 -1.74 5.74
N LYS A 54 -24.65 -2.04 4.91
CA LYS A 54 -25.11 -1.21 3.81
C LYS A 54 -23.99 -0.89 2.81
N THR A 55 -23.23 -1.92 2.43
CA THR A 55 -22.15 -1.79 1.45
C THR A 55 -22.36 -2.71 0.28
N ILE A 56 -21.99 -2.25 -0.91
CA ILE A 56 -21.91 -3.07 -2.12
C ILE A 56 -20.49 -2.98 -2.67
N VAL A 57 -19.86 -4.14 -2.90
CA VAL A 57 -18.53 -4.21 -3.51
C VAL A 57 -18.62 -5.00 -4.81
N VAL A 58 -18.25 -4.37 -5.92
CA VAL A 58 -18.01 -5.06 -7.18
C VAL A 58 -16.51 -5.21 -7.38
N THR A 59 -16.06 -6.43 -7.69
CA THR A 59 -14.64 -6.70 -7.96
C THR A 59 -14.45 -7.02 -9.44
N MET A 60 -13.90 -6.07 -10.17
CA MET A 60 -13.65 -6.12 -11.60
C MET A 60 -12.33 -6.82 -11.93
N PRO A 61 -12.17 -7.39 -13.13
CA PRO A 61 -10.87 -7.81 -13.63
C PRO A 61 -9.86 -6.67 -13.60
N ASP A 62 -8.59 -6.99 -13.33
CA ASP A 62 -7.50 -6.01 -13.44
C ASP A 62 -7.48 -5.37 -14.83
N GLY A 63 -7.18 -4.08 -14.89
CA GLY A 63 -7.19 -3.31 -16.13
C GLY A 63 -8.50 -2.57 -16.40
N THR A 64 -9.57 -2.85 -15.65
CA THR A 64 -10.86 -2.15 -15.82
C THR A 64 -10.74 -0.65 -15.52
N ASP A 65 -11.29 0.19 -16.38
CA ASP A 65 -11.39 1.64 -16.13
C ASP A 65 -12.54 1.93 -15.17
N VAL A 66 -12.23 2.09 -13.88
CA VAL A 66 -13.21 2.38 -12.82
C VAL A 66 -13.65 3.84 -12.78
N SER A 67 -13.06 4.73 -13.59
CA SER A 67 -13.46 6.13 -13.67
C SER A 67 -14.64 6.39 -14.62
N ASN A 68 -15.03 5.37 -15.39
CA ASN A 68 -16.04 5.48 -16.44
C ASN A 68 -16.90 4.21 -16.51
N ILE A 69 -17.70 3.98 -15.47
CA ILE A 69 -18.49 2.77 -15.28
C ILE A 69 -19.96 3.00 -15.62
N SER A 70 -20.61 1.98 -16.17
CA SER A 70 -22.07 1.95 -16.36
C SER A 70 -22.67 0.82 -15.52
N PRO A 71 -23.14 1.11 -14.29
CA PRO A 71 -23.76 0.11 -13.44
C PRO A 71 -25.20 -0.21 -13.84
N GLU A 72 -25.64 -1.42 -13.49
CA GLU A 72 -27.04 -1.84 -13.52
C GLU A 72 -27.51 -2.08 -12.08
N ILE A 73 -28.75 -1.67 -11.76
CA ILE A 73 -29.32 -1.81 -10.43
C ILE A 73 -30.77 -2.25 -10.52
N GLN A 74 -31.18 -3.12 -9.58
CA GLN A 74 -32.58 -3.47 -9.39
C GLN A 74 -33.07 -2.95 -8.03
N LEU A 75 -33.97 -1.97 -8.09
CA LEU A 75 -34.66 -1.38 -6.94
C LEU A 75 -36.08 -1.93 -6.82
N THR A 76 -36.62 -1.90 -5.61
CA THR A 76 -38.05 -2.17 -5.37
C THR A 76 -38.92 -1.12 -6.05
N GLU A 77 -40.12 -1.51 -6.47
CA GLU A 77 -41.09 -0.60 -7.11
C GLU A 77 -41.37 0.61 -6.21
N GLY A 78 -41.35 1.81 -6.80
CA GLY A 78 -41.54 3.08 -6.09
C GLY A 78 -40.28 3.66 -5.44
N ALA A 79 -39.20 2.87 -5.29
CA ALA A 79 -37.95 3.37 -4.71
C ALA A 79 -37.19 4.27 -5.69
N VAL A 80 -36.56 5.32 -5.14
CA VAL A 80 -35.72 6.27 -5.87
C VAL A 80 -34.33 6.29 -5.25
N ILE A 81 -33.30 6.15 -6.07
CA ILE A 81 -31.89 6.23 -5.64
C ILE A 81 -31.27 7.59 -6.01
N THR A 82 -30.50 8.18 -5.10
CA THR A 82 -29.76 9.43 -5.30
C THR A 82 -28.31 9.26 -4.86
N PRO A 83 -27.29 9.61 -5.67
CA PRO A 83 -27.43 10.08 -7.05
C PRO A 83 -28.06 9.02 -7.96
N ALA A 84 -28.64 9.45 -9.07
CA ALA A 84 -29.19 8.51 -10.05
C ALA A 84 -28.05 7.68 -10.66
N ILE A 85 -28.28 6.39 -10.88
CA ILE A 85 -27.33 5.53 -11.60
C ILE A 85 -27.36 5.89 -13.08
N THR A 86 -26.19 6.27 -13.62
CA THR A 86 -26.03 6.67 -15.02
C THR A 86 -24.81 6.00 -15.64
N SER A 87 -24.70 6.05 -16.97
CA SER A 87 -23.46 5.66 -17.66
C SER A 87 -22.34 6.66 -17.37
N GLY A 88 -21.12 6.16 -17.19
CA GLY A 88 -19.90 6.96 -17.02
C GLY A 88 -19.73 7.54 -15.62
N MET A 89 -20.21 6.83 -14.60
CA MET A 89 -19.94 7.19 -13.20
C MET A 89 -18.49 6.84 -12.83
N ASP A 90 -17.89 7.69 -12.02
CA ASP A 90 -16.51 7.56 -11.55
C ASP A 90 -16.49 6.91 -10.16
N PHE A 91 -16.07 5.64 -10.10
CA PHE A 91 -15.88 4.86 -8.88
C PHE A 91 -14.40 4.76 -8.46
N THR A 92 -13.55 5.68 -8.89
CA THR A 92 -12.17 5.80 -8.35
C THR A 92 -12.17 5.98 -6.83
N ASN A 93 -13.28 6.48 -6.27
CA ASN A 93 -13.59 6.46 -4.85
C ASN A 93 -14.99 5.84 -4.64
N PRO A 94 -15.25 5.26 -3.46
CA PRO A 94 -16.60 4.82 -3.10
C PRO A 94 -17.61 5.96 -3.21
N ILE A 95 -18.83 5.64 -3.64
CA ILE A 95 -19.94 6.59 -3.76
C ILE A 95 -21.04 6.18 -2.78
N ASP A 96 -21.53 7.15 -2.02
CA ASP A 96 -22.70 6.98 -1.16
C ASP A 96 -24.00 7.26 -1.94
N PHE A 97 -24.97 6.38 -1.78
CA PHE A 97 -26.28 6.46 -2.39
C PHE A 97 -27.38 6.41 -1.33
N THR A 98 -28.38 7.28 -1.46
CA THR A 98 -29.60 7.26 -0.64
C THR A 98 -30.74 6.68 -1.46
N ILE A 99 -31.39 5.66 -0.92
CA ILE A 99 -32.61 5.06 -1.47
C ILE A 99 -33.76 5.55 -0.61
N VAL A 100 -34.78 6.12 -1.24
CA VAL A 100 -36.01 6.57 -0.59
C VAL A 100 -37.18 5.81 -1.19
N ASN A 101 -38.07 5.29 -0.35
CA ASN A 101 -39.32 4.68 -0.76
C ASN A 101 -40.38 4.99 0.30
N GLY A 102 -41.48 5.65 -0.06
CA GLY A 102 -42.42 6.20 0.94
C GLY A 102 -41.72 7.23 1.86
N ASP A 103 -41.86 7.06 3.17
CA ASP A 103 -41.26 7.92 4.21
C ASP A 103 -40.07 7.29 4.93
N VAL A 104 -39.48 6.24 4.34
CA VAL A 104 -38.26 5.60 4.83
C VAL A 104 -37.13 5.71 3.81
N TYR A 105 -35.90 5.64 4.32
CA TYR A 105 -34.70 5.70 3.51
C TYR A 105 -33.62 4.74 4.02
N SER A 106 -32.69 4.38 3.13
CA SER A 106 -31.46 3.68 3.46
C SER A 106 -30.31 4.30 2.70
N GLU A 107 -29.16 4.42 3.34
CA GLU A 107 -27.92 4.84 2.71
C GLU A 107 -27.07 3.61 2.41
N TYR A 108 -26.45 3.54 1.24
CA TYR A 108 -25.51 2.50 0.83
C TYR A 108 -24.21 3.12 0.34
N THR A 109 -23.08 2.53 0.70
CA THR A 109 -21.79 2.84 0.08
C THR A 109 -21.47 1.79 -0.98
N ILE A 110 -21.33 2.22 -2.23
CA ILE A 110 -20.99 1.34 -3.35
C ILE A 110 -19.53 1.57 -3.75
N SER A 111 -18.76 0.48 -3.82
CA SER A 111 -17.37 0.48 -4.24
C SER A 111 -17.18 -0.44 -5.45
N VAL A 112 -16.48 0.05 -6.47
CA VAL A 112 -15.99 -0.77 -7.58
C VAL A 112 -14.48 -0.86 -7.42
N THR A 113 -13.99 -2.08 -7.22
CA THR A 113 -12.58 -2.40 -6.98
C THR A 113 -12.08 -3.32 -8.08
N GLU A 114 -10.76 -3.45 -8.21
CA GLU A 114 -10.16 -4.39 -9.15
C GLU A 114 -9.51 -5.54 -8.40
N GLN A 115 -9.62 -6.75 -8.93
CA GLN A 115 -8.86 -7.90 -8.44
C GLN A 115 -7.47 -7.88 -9.08
N PHE A 116 -6.45 -7.70 -8.26
CA PHE A 116 -5.06 -7.84 -8.66
C PHE A 116 -4.25 -8.50 -7.54
N PHE A 117 -3.12 -9.12 -7.88
CA PHE A 117 -2.24 -9.74 -6.89
C PHE A 117 -0.92 -9.00 -6.73
N ILE A 118 -0.34 -9.12 -5.54
CA ILE A 118 1.04 -8.75 -5.24
C ILE A 118 1.80 -10.05 -4.97
N GLY A 119 2.89 -10.27 -5.70
CA GLY A 119 3.70 -11.48 -5.58
C GLY A 119 4.83 -11.28 -4.60
N PHE A 120 4.94 -12.14 -3.58
CA PHE A 120 6.18 -12.32 -2.82
C PHE A 120 7.03 -13.38 -3.52
N LEU A 121 8.08 -12.93 -4.20
CA LEU A 121 8.98 -13.76 -4.99
C LEU A 121 10.12 -14.30 -4.14
N GLY A 122 10.42 -15.59 -4.25
CA GLY A 122 11.55 -16.21 -3.55
C GLY A 122 12.08 -17.46 -4.23
N THR A 123 13.13 -18.03 -3.65
CA THR A 123 13.78 -19.27 -4.12
C THR A 123 13.19 -20.53 -3.50
N ALA A 124 12.62 -20.43 -2.30
CA ALA A 124 11.96 -21.55 -1.63
C ALA A 124 10.70 -21.98 -2.39
N ALA A 125 10.25 -23.22 -2.16
CA ALA A 125 9.03 -23.74 -2.79
C ALA A 125 7.75 -23.06 -2.28
N ASN A 126 7.77 -22.57 -1.04
CA ASN A 126 6.68 -21.85 -0.37
C ASN A 126 7.23 -21.11 0.85
N VAL A 127 6.38 -20.29 1.48
CA VAL A 127 6.73 -19.46 2.66
C VAL A 127 7.34 -20.27 3.80
N ALA A 128 6.89 -21.51 4.05
CA ALA A 128 7.40 -22.33 5.14
C ALA A 128 8.77 -22.96 4.84
N GLY A 129 9.24 -22.87 3.59
CA GLY A 129 10.57 -23.32 3.17
C GLY A 129 11.63 -22.21 3.18
N ILE A 130 11.30 -20.99 3.59
CA ILE A 130 12.26 -19.90 3.73
C ILE A 130 13.04 -20.15 5.02
N THR A 131 14.37 -20.19 4.94
CA THR A 131 15.23 -20.51 6.10
C THR A 131 16.00 -19.31 6.65
N GLU A 132 16.17 -18.28 5.83
CA GLU A 132 16.78 -17.01 6.23
C GLU A 132 15.71 -16.19 6.97
N ASP A 133 16.05 -15.71 8.16
CA ASP A 133 15.10 -15.19 9.15
C ASP A 133 14.49 -13.85 8.77
N ASP A 134 15.24 -12.95 8.15
CA ASP A 134 14.73 -11.68 7.61
C ASP A 134 13.74 -11.91 6.47
N GLN A 135 14.09 -12.75 5.49
CA GLN A 135 13.16 -13.16 4.43
C GLN A 135 11.90 -13.82 5.00
N GLN A 136 12.05 -14.66 6.02
CA GLN A 136 10.93 -15.35 6.65
C GLN A 136 10.01 -14.36 7.37
N ALA A 137 10.57 -13.39 8.10
CA ALA A 137 9.83 -12.34 8.78
C ALA A 137 9.15 -11.38 7.80
N ALA A 138 9.83 -10.99 6.72
CA ALA A 138 9.27 -10.19 5.63
C ALA A 138 8.06 -10.88 4.98
N ALA A 139 8.18 -12.18 4.68
CA ALA A 139 7.08 -12.96 4.13
C ALA A 139 5.90 -13.06 5.13
N GLN A 140 6.16 -13.34 6.40
CA GLN A 140 5.10 -13.40 7.42
C GLN A 140 4.38 -12.07 7.57
N TRP A 141 5.12 -10.97 7.62
CA TRP A 141 4.54 -9.63 7.64
C TRP A 141 3.70 -9.38 6.39
N PHE A 142 4.19 -9.74 5.21
CA PHE A 142 3.47 -9.57 3.95
C PHE A 142 2.11 -10.27 3.97
N PHE A 143 2.08 -11.57 4.25
CA PHE A 143 0.84 -12.35 4.24
C PHE A 143 -0.10 -12.01 5.41
N ALA A 144 0.39 -11.38 6.47
CA ALA A 144 -0.46 -10.83 7.54
C ALA A 144 -1.13 -9.49 7.16
N ASN A 145 -0.63 -8.79 6.12
CA ASN A 145 -1.08 -7.44 5.76
C ASN A 145 -1.72 -7.34 4.36
N TYR A 146 -1.56 -8.35 3.51
CA TYR A 146 -2.03 -8.34 2.12
C TYR A 146 -2.87 -9.58 1.80
N ASP A 147 -4.19 -9.44 1.87
CA ASP A 147 -5.14 -10.51 1.49
C ASP A 147 -5.04 -10.89 0.00
N ASN A 148 -4.56 -9.97 -0.84
CA ASN A 148 -4.28 -10.20 -2.25
C ASN A 148 -2.80 -10.56 -2.52
N GLY A 149 -2.04 -10.93 -1.48
CA GLY A 149 -0.69 -11.44 -1.61
C GLY A 149 -0.67 -12.89 -2.10
N LYS A 150 0.25 -13.24 -2.99
CA LYS A 150 0.57 -14.65 -3.30
C LYS A 150 2.06 -14.89 -3.23
N TYR A 151 2.46 -16.07 -2.78
CA TYR A 151 3.84 -16.50 -2.88
C TYR A 151 4.13 -17.03 -4.29
N ILE A 152 5.30 -16.68 -4.82
CA ILE A 152 5.77 -17.17 -6.13
C ILE A 152 7.21 -17.65 -5.95
N SER A 153 7.49 -18.88 -6.36
CA SER A 153 8.87 -19.35 -6.45
C SER A 153 9.43 -19.12 -7.85
N PHE A 154 10.75 -18.91 -7.94
CA PHE A 154 11.42 -18.90 -9.24
C PHE A 154 11.25 -20.22 -10.00
N ASP A 155 11.18 -21.36 -9.31
CA ASP A 155 10.90 -22.65 -9.93
C ASP A 155 9.48 -22.72 -10.53
N ALA A 156 8.48 -22.12 -9.88
CA ALA A 156 7.12 -22.04 -10.44
C ALA A 156 7.11 -21.21 -11.74
N ILE A 157 7.88 -20.12 -11.79
CA ILE A 157 8.07 -19.32 -13.02
C ILE A 157 8.71 -20.17 -14.11
N LYS A 158 9.80 -20.88 -13.78
CA LYS A 158 10.52 -21.75 -14.70
C LYS A 158 9.62 -22.84 -15.29
N ASN A 159 8.84 -23.50 -14.44
CA ASN A 159 7.95 -24.59 -14.81
C ASN A 159 6.65 -24.14 -15.49
N GLY A 160 6.34 -22.84 -15.49
CA GLY A 160 5.09 -22.31 -16.06
C GLY A 160 3.87 -22.58 -15.20
N GLU A 161 4.07 -22.72 -13.90
CA GLU A 161 3.02 -22.95 -12.90
C GLU A 161 2.32 -21.64 -12.46
N VAL A 162 2.91 -20.49 -12.83
CA VAL A 162 2.41 -19.15 -12.53
C VAL A 162 2.38 -18.30 -13.81
N ASP A 163 1.30 -17.54 -13.99
CA ASP A 163 1.22 -16.45 -14.96
C ASP A 163 1.57 -15.14 -14.26
N LEU A 164 2.65 -14.47 -14.70
CA LEU A 164 3.07 -13.21 -14.09
C LEU A 164 2.11 -12.06 -14.42
N ASN A 165 1.27 -12.18 -15.45
CA ASN A 165 0.28 -11.15 -15.79
C ASN A 165 -0.82 -10.99 -14.74
N ASP A 166 -0.97 -11.97 -13.83
CA ASP A 166 -1.89 -11.88 -12.69
C ASP A 166 -1.43 -10.85 -11.63
N PHE A 167 -0.18 -10.36 -11.72
CA PHE A 167 0.46 -9.59 -10.67
C PHE A 167 0.74 -8.15 -11.10
N ARG A 168 0.30 -7.17 -10.31
CA ARG A 168 0.72 -5.77 -10.52
C ARG A 168 2.13 -5.51 -10.03
N VAL A 169 2.54 -6.18 -8.97
CA VAL A 169 3.83 -5.98 -8.32
C VAL A 169 4.44 -7.33 -7.95
N LEU A 170 5.72 -7.50 -8.21
CA LEU A 170 6.53 -8.56 -7.60
C LEU A 170 7.52 -7.94 -6.63
N TRP A 171 7.49 -8.41 -5.39
CA TRP A 171 8.44 -8.07 -4.34
C TRP A 171 9.41 -9.22 -4.12
N TRP A 172 10.70 -8.96 -4.28
CA TRP A 172 11.76 -9.89 -3.88
C TRP A 172 12.66 -9.23 -2.84
N TYR A 173 12.57 -9.75 -1.61
CA TYR A 173 13.51 -9.48 -0.54
C TYR A 173 14.54 -10.61 -0.52
N ASN A 174 15.83 -10.31 -0.70
CA ASN A 174 16.89 -11.31 -0.68
C ASN A 174 18.03 -10.84 0.22
N ASP A 175 18.24 -11.59 1.30
CA ASP A 175 19.27 -11.36 2.32
C ASP A 175 20.25 -12.53 2.45
N SER A 176 20.14 -13.55 1.60
CA SER A 176 20.91 -14.78 1.79
C SER A 176 22.37 -14.67 1.38
N GLU A 177 22.63 -14.27 0.14
CA GLU A 177 23.99 -14.28 -0.43
C GLU A 177 24.18 -13.11 -1.39
N ARG A 178 25.43 -12.62 -1.43
CA ARG A 178 25.90 -11.56 -2.35
C ARG A 178 25.54 -11.83 -3.81
N ASP A 179 25.84 -13.04 -4.26
CA ASP A 179 25.57 -13.46 -5.64
C ASP A 179 24.11 -13.92 -5.73
N LEU A 180 23.42 -13.48 -6.79
CA LEU A 180 22.05 -13.91 -7.02
C LEU A 180 21.99 -15.44 -7.23
N PRO A 181 20.93 -16.10 -6.73
CA PRO A 181 20.79 -17.53 -6.86
C PRO A 181 20.75 -17.95 -8.33
N ALA A 182 21.35 -19.10 -8.66
CA ALA A 182 21.48 -19.58 -10.04
C ALA A 182 20.15 -19.62 -10.82
N ILE A 183 19.03 -19.85 -10.14
CA ILE A 183 17.69 -19.86 -10.74
C ILE A 183 17.27 -18.49 -11.28
N ALA A 184 17.75 -17.39 -10.71
CA ALA A 184 17.51 -16.03 -11.22
C ALA A 184 18.27 -15.80 -12.55
N HIS A 185 19.35 -16.55 -12.80
CA HIS A 185 20.10 -16.49 -14.07
C HIS A 185 19.61 -17.50 -15.11
N ASP A 186 18.65 -18.37 -14.76
CA ASP A 186 18.05 -19.30 -15.71
C ASP A 186 17.37 -18.52 -16.85
N ALA A 187 17.66 -18.90 -18.10
CA ALA A 187 17.21 -18.13 -19.25
C ALA A 187 15.68 -18.03 -19.36
N THR A 188 14.95 -19.07 -18.94
CA THR A 188 13.48 -19.06 -18.96
C THR A 188 12.94 -18.11 -17.91
N VAL A 189 13.49 -18.15 -16.70
CA VAL A 189 13.11 -17.25 -15.60
C VAL A 189 13.42 -15.80 -15.96
N LEU A 190 14.64 -15.54 -16.42
CA LEU A 190 15.10 -14.20 -16.76
C LEU A 190 14.24 -13.59 -17.88
N ASN A 191 13.94 -14.36 -18.93
CA ASN A 191 13.09 -13.88 -20.01
C ASN A 191 11.68 -13.54 -19.52
N LYS A 192 11.06 -14.40 -18.68
CA LYS A 192 9.72 -14.12 -18.14
C LYS A 192 9.69 -12.91 -17.21
N MET A 193 10.67 -12.77 -16.31
CA MET A 193 10.77 -11.60 -15.42
C MET A 193 11.01 -10.32 -16.21
N LYS A 194 11.84 -10.39 -17.25
CA LYS A 194 12.06 -9.27 -18.15
C LYS A 194 10.80 -8.90 -18.90
N GLU A 195 10.13 -9.84 -19.57
CA GLU A 195 8.88 -9.61 -20.29
C GLU A 195 7.78 -9.03 -19.38
N TYR A 196 7.64 -9.56 -18.17
CA TYR A 196 6.74 -9.02 -17.15
C TYR A 196 7.00 -7.53 -16.90
N TYR A 197 8.26 -7.16 -16.64
CA TYR A 197 8.63 -5.78 -16.38
C TYR A 197 8.49 -4.88 -17.62
N GLN A 198 8.80 -5.42 -18.80
CA GLN A 198 8.63 -4.73 -20.09
C GLN A 198 7.16 -4.39 -20.35
N ASN A 199 6.25 -5.29 -19.98
CA ASN A 199 4.82 -5.15 -20.19
C ASN A 199 4.09 -4.35 -19.11
N GLY A 200 4.81 -3.68 -18.19
CA GLY A 200 4.20 -2.80 -17.19
C GLY A 200 4.10 -3.39 -15.79
N GLY A 201 4.52 -4.63 -15.58
CA GLY A 201 4.60 -5.23 -14.24
C GLY A 201 5.60 -4.48 -13.37
N ASN A 202 5.27 -4.19 -12.12
CA ASN A 202 6.11 -3.36 -11.24
C ASN A 202 6.97 -4.22 -10.29
N LEU A 203 8.10 -3.69 -9.83
CA LEU A 203 9.06 -4.44 -9.02
C LEU A 203 9.47 -3.70 -7.75
N LEU A 204 9.49 -4.39 -6.61
CA LEU A 204 10.15 -3.92 -5.39
C LEU A 204 11.28 -4.89 -5.08
N PHE A 205 12.53 -4.43 -5.04
CA PHE A 205 13.66 -5.26 -4.65
C PHE A 205 14.42 -4.68 -3.47
N ASN A 206 14.74 -5.55 -2.51
CA ASN A 206 15.49 -5.24 -1.30
C ASN A 206 16.78 -6.06 -1.23
N GLY A 207 17.80 -5.50 -0.59
CA GLY A 207 19.07 -6.19 -0.37
C GLY A 207 19.71 -6.63 -1.69
N TYR A 208 20.22 -7.85 -1.73
CA TYR A 208 20.91 -8.39 -2.90
C TYR A 208 20.01 -8.53 -4.13
N ALA A 209 18.68 -8.63 -3.96
CA ALA A 209 17.73 -8.70 -5.09
C ALA A 209 17.83 -7.48 -6.02
N CYS A 210 18.30 -6.34 -5.50
CA CYS A 210 18.58 -5.14 -6.27
C CYS A 210 19.53 -5.39 -7.47
N GLY A 211 20.45 -6.35 -7.35
CA GLY A 211 21.35 -6.75 -8.43
C GLY A 211 20.62 -7.22 -9.70
N TYR A 212 19.38 -7.69 -9.54
CA TYR A 212 18.61 -8.27 -10.64
C TYR A 212 18.20 -7.24 -11.69
N PHE A 213 18.19 -5.94 -11.35
CA PHE A 213 17.98 -4.88 -12.33
C PHE A 213 19.11 -4.81 -13.39
N TRP A 214 20.35 -5.16 -13.04
CA TRP A 214 21.42 -5.31 -14.03
C TRP A 214 21.29 -6.60 -14.82
N THR A 215 20.91 -7.71 -14.17
CA THR A 215 20.68 -9.00 -14.85
C THR A 215 19.61 -8.90 -15.93
N MET A 216 18.51 -8.17 -15.66
CA MET A 216 17.46 -7.89 -16.65
C MET A 216 17.87 -6.85 -17.72
N GLY A 217 18.93 -6.08 -17.47
CA GLY A 217 19.40 -4.99 -18.31
C GLY A 217 18.60 -3.69 -18.16
N ARG A 218 17.89 -3.51 -17.04
CA ARG A 218 17.22 -2.23 -16.70
C ARG A 218 18.23 -1.16 -16.29
N LEU A 219 19.23 -1.56 -15.51
CA LEU A 219 20.42 -0.76 -15.22
C LEU A 219 21.57 -1.32 -16.06
N THR A 220 22.34 -0.44 -16.71
CA THR A 220 23.40 -0.83 -17.64
C THR A 220 24.74 -0.17 -17.32
N ASN A 221 24.74 0.96 -16.63
CA ASN A 221 25.94 1.59 -16.10
C ASN A 221 26.55 0.70 -15.02
N THR A 222 27.87 0.56 -15.03
CA THR A 222 28.62 -0.19 -14.02
C THR A 222 29.16 0.79 -13.00
N TYR A 223 28.53 0.85 -11.83
CA TYR A 223 28.95 1.69 -10.72
C TYR A 223 29.89 0.93 -9.78
N ASN A 224 30.67 1.68 -9.00
CA ASN A 224 31.29 1.09 -7.82
C ASN A 224 30.18 0.73 -6.83
N MET A 225 30.29 -0.43 -6.20
CA MET A 225 29.28 -0.96 -5.30
C MET A 225 29.90 -1.21 -3.94
N VAL A 226 29.18 -0.84 -2.89
CA VAL A 226 29.42 -1.37 -1.54
C VAL A 226 28.38 -2.46 -1.33
N ILE A 227 28.86 -3.70 -1.34
CA ILE A 227 28.06 -4.89 -1.09
C ILE A 227 28.59 -5.52 0.19
N GLY A 228 27.82 -5.39 1.27
CA GLY A 228 28.14 -6.00 2.57
C GLY A 228 27.57 -7.41 2.61
N ASP A 229 28.35 -8.37 3.07
CA ASP A 229 28.03 -9.81 3.16
C ASP A 229 28.70 -10.47 4.37
N GLY A 230 29.00 -9.67 5.39
CA GLY A 230 29.59 -10.14 6.64
C GLY A 230 28.54 -10.80 7.52
N LEU A 231 28.98 -11.52 8.55
CA LEU A 231 28.08 -12.12 9.55
C LEU A 231 27.32 -11.09 10.40
N GLY A 232 27.55 -9.80 10.18
CA GLY A 232 27.09 -8.74 11.06
C GLY A 232 28.04 -8.39 12.20
N PHE A 233 27.64 -7.39 12.96
CA PHE A 233 28.33 -6.90 14.14
C PHE A 233 27.37 -6.15 15.06
N GLU A 234 27.81 -5.98 16.31
CA GLU A 234 27.07 -5.22 17.30
C GLU A 234 27.58 -3.78 17.42
N ASN A 235 26.66 -2.81 17.44
CA ASN A 235 26.94 -1.39 17.62
C ASN A 235 25.76 -0.67 18.28
N SER A 236 26.01 0.52 18.84
CA SER A 236 25.06 1.27 19.67
C SER A 236 24.33 2.41 18.95
N ASP A 237 24.67 2.67 17.70
CA ASP A 237 24.12 3.77 16.89
C ASP A 237 22.80 3.39 16.20
N VAL A 238 22.13 4.38 15.64
CA VAL A 238 20.91 4.21 14.85
C VAL A 238 21.27 4.32 13.38
N TRP A 239 20.80 3.36 12.60
CA TRP A 239 20.94 3.36 11.15
C TRP A 239 19.68 3.89 10.50
N SER A 240 19.86 4.68 9.44
CA SER A 240 18.80 5.49 8.87
C SER A 240 18.93 5.70 7.38
N ILE A 241 17.81 6.07 6.76
CA ILE A 241 17.75 6.54 5.37
C ILE A 241 17.73 8.06 5.39
N GLY A 242 18.69 8.68 4.74
CA GLY A 242 18.68 10.10 4.41
C GLY A 242 17.67 10.36 3.30
N ALA A 243 16.70 11.22 3.56
CA ALA A 243 15.69 11.63 2.57
C ALA A 243 15.91 13.08 2.09
N SER A 244 16.98 13.72 2.55
CA SER A 244 17.54 14.92 1.94
C SER A 244 18.85 14.54 1.24
N ILE A 245 19.00 14.89 -0.03
CA ILE A 245 20.15 14.49 -0.86
C ILE A 245 20.67 15.75 -1.53
N GLY A 246 21.79 16.29 -1.06
CA GLY A 246 22.29 17.59 -1.49
C GLY A 246 21.22 18.68 -1.33
N ALA A 247 20.83 19.31 -2.43
CA ALA A 247 19.78 20.34 -2.45
C ALA A 247 18.34 19.79 -2.52
N HIS A 248 18.15 18.48 -2.61
CA HIS A 248 16.85 17.86 -2.91
C HIS A 248 16.18 17.26 -1.67
N ASP A 249 14.90 17.58 -1.46
CA ASP A 249 14.05 17.04 -0.38
C ASP A 249 13.10 15.96 -0.95
N MET A 250 13.33 14.71 -0.54
CA MET A 250 12.57 13.55 -1.01
C MET A 250 11.46 13.13 -0.05
N THR A 251 11.22 13.88 1.03
CA THR A 251 10.27 13.49 2.08
C THR A 251 8.81 13.46 1.63
N ALA A 252 8.48 14.10 0.51
CA ALA A 252 7.14 14.05 -0.10
C ALA A 252 6.93 12.81 -1.00
N HIS A 253 7.97 12.01 -1.26
CA HIS A 253 7.84 10.81 -2.07
C HIS A 253 6.86 9.82 -1.43
N PRO A 254 5.98 9.15 -2.21
CA PRO A 254 4.93 8.27 -1.66
C PRO A 254 5.43 7.18 -0.70
N ILE A 255 6.66 6.67 -0.87
CA ILE A 255 7.24 5.65 0.02
C ILE A 255 7.37 6.14 1.46
N TYR A 256 7.47 7.45 1.68
CA TYR A 256 7.60 8.05 3.00
C TYR A 256 6.27 8.53 3.60
N LYS A 257 5.14 8.24 2.97
CA LYS A 257 3.82 8.66 3.45
C LYS A 257 3.56 8.18 4.88
N GLY A 258 3.24 9.11 5.77
CA GLY A 258 2.92 8.81 7.17
C GLY A 258 4.13 8.52 8.07
N ILE A 259 5.35 8.69 7.55
CA ILE A 259 6.59 8.53 8.33
C ILE A 259 6.96 9.87 8.97
N SER A 260 7.32 9.80 10.25
CA SER A 260 7.87 10.96 10.97
C SER A 260 9.38 11.02 10.75
N PHE A 261 9.86 12.15 10.26
CA PHE A 261 11.28 12.38 10.00
C PHE A 261 11.99 12.97 11.20
N SER A 262 13.19 12.47 11.48
CA SER A 262 14.17 13.22 12.25
C SER A 262 14.69 14.38 11.40
N THR A 263 14.93 15.54 12.02
CA THR A 263 15.46 16.72 11.34
C THR A 263 16.62 17.29 12.15
N ASP A 264 17.78 17.42 11.52
CA ASP A 264 18.95 18.00 12.16
C ASP A 264 18.89 19.53 12.13
N GLY A 265 19.80 20.19 12.87
CA GLY A 265 19.79 21.65 13.01
C GLY A 265 20.01 22.43 11.70
N ASP A 266 20.55 21.78 10.67
CA ASP A 266 20.73 22.32 9.32
C ASP A 266 19.55 22.02 8.37
N GLY A 267 18.51 21.33 8.86
CA GLY A 267 17.33 20.96 8.09
C GLY A 267 17.43 19.62 7.36
N TYR A 268 18.53 18.88 7.50
CA TYR A 268 18.67 17.54 6.93
C TYR A 268 17.67 16.56 7.54
N LYS A 269 16.91 15.85 6.70
CA LYS A 269 15.86 14.93 7.12
C LYS A 269 16.23 13.48 6.88
N TRP A 270 15.97 12.64 7.87
CA TRP A 270 16.27 11.23 7.83
C TRP A 270 15.25 10.39 8.60
N VAL A 271 15.13 9.12 8.23
CA VAL A 271 14.22 8.15 8.86
C VAL A 271 15.05 7.04 9.51
N PRO A 272 14.96 6.82 10.84
CA PRO A 272 15.58 5.67 11.47
C PRO A 272 14.91 4.38 11.00
N ILE A 273 15.70 3.37 10.65
CA ILE A 273 15.19 2.07 10.16
C ILE A 273 15.60 0.92 11.07
N ILE A 274 16.78 0.99 11.71
CA ILE A 274 17.20 -0.02 12.68
C ILE A 274 17.98 0.60 13.84
N GLY A 275 17.66 0.14 15.03
CA GLY A 275 18.23 0.62 16.29
C GLY A 275 19.52 -0.07 16.68
N ALA A 276 20.01 0.26 17.87
CA ALA A 276 21.17 -0.38 18.48
C ALA A 276 20.96 -1.91 18.62
N GLY A 277 22.03 -2.68 18.47
CA GLY A 277 22.00 -4.13 18.53
C GLY A 277 22.93 -4.78 17.51
N TYR A 278 22.83 -6.10 17.40
CA TYR A 278 23.45 -6.87 16.32
C TYR A 278 22.72 -6.62 15.01
N ARG A 279 23.49 -6.44 13.93
CA ARG A 279 23.00 -6.10 12.59
C ARG A 279 23.91 -6.70 11.53
N GLU A 280 23.35 -7.20 10.45
CA GLU A 280 24.07 -7.94 9.41
C GLU A 280 24.84 -7.03 8.45
N ASP A 281 24.33 -5.80 8.22
CA ASP A 281 24.90 -4.81 7.30
C ASP A 281 24.95 -5.28 5.83
N HIS A 282 23.93 -6.01 5.39
CA HIS A 282 23.80 -6.54 4.02
C HIS A 282 23.47 -5.45 2.99
N ASN A 283 24.44 -4.58 2.75
CA ASN A 283 24.32 -3.50 1.77
C ASN A 283 24.31 -4.02 0.34
N TYR A 284 23.58 -3.30 -0.51
CA TYR A 284 23.69 -3.35 -1.96
C TYR A 284 23.57 -1.93 -2.51
N VAL A 285 24.56 -1.06 -2.25
CA VAL A 285 24.46 0.38 -2.55
C VAL A 285 25.48 0.81 -3.60
N MET A 286 25.10 1.77 -4.43
CA MET A 286 25.99 2.36 -5.44
C MET A 286 26.80 3.48 -4.79
N VAL A 287 28.10 3.56 -5.05
CA VAL A 287 29.00 4.59 -4.50
C VAL A 287 29.84 5.24 -5.59
N ASP A 288 30.54 6.32 -5.22
CA ASP A 288 31.37 7.14 -6.11
C ASP A 288 30.57 7.68 -7.32
N LEU A 289 29.25 7.92 -7.14
CA LEU A 289 28.33 8.25 -8.24
C LEU A 289 28.72 9.56 -8.93
N ALA A 290 28.97 10.62 -8.15
CA ALA A 290 29.41 11.89 -8.71
C ALA A 290 30.74 11.74 -9.47
N GLN A 291 31.70 11.02 -8.90
CA GLN A 291 33.00 10.79 -9.53
C GLN A 291 32.88 9.98 -10.83
N TYR A 292 32.02 8.96 -10.87
CA TYR A 292 31.73 8.18 -12.09
C TYR A 292 31.28 9.10 -13.23
N HIS A 293 30.48 10.12 -12.91
CA HIS A 293 30.01 11.11 -13.88
C HIS A 293 30.99 12.29 -14.11
N GLY A 294 32.16 12.29 -13.46
CA GLY A 294 33.19 13.31 -13.64
C GLY A 294 33.01 14.58 -12.79
N TYR A 295 32.18 14.52 -11.74
CA TYR A 295 31.83 15.65 -10.89
C TYR A 295 32.28 15.45 -9.44
N GLY A 296 32.29 16.53 -8.66
CA GLY A 296 32.47 16.46 -7.20
C GLY A 296 31.18 16.05 -6.50
N ASN A 297 31.27 15.47 -5.30
CA ASN A 297 30.10 14.93 -4.59
C ASN A 297 28.99 15.97 -4.29
N ALA A 298 29.33 17.25 -4.16
CA ALA A 298 28.37 18.32 -3.90
C ALA A 298 27.88 19.04 -5.17
N ASP A 299 28.28 18.58 -6.36
CA ASP A 299 27.95 19.22 -7.63
C ASP A 299 26.56 18.76 -8.14
N GLU A 300 25.63 19.69 -8.35
CA GLU A 300 24.27 19.40 -8.85
C GLU A 300 24.26 18.71 -10.22
N ASP A 301 25.30 18.91 -11.03
CA ASP A 301 25.42 18.21 -12.31
C ASP A 301 25.59 16.69 -12.11
N ALA A 302 26.13 16.24 -10.96
CA ALA A 302 26.19 14.83 -10.60
C ALA A 302 24.80 14.23 -10.41
N TYR A 303 23.92 14.92 -9.69
CA TYR A 303 22.52 14.50 -9.49
C TYR A 303 21.80 14.37 -10.83
N THR A 304 21.93 15.39 -11.68
CA THR A 304 21.31 15.41 -13.01
C THR A 304 21.85 14.31 -13.92
N ALA A 305 23.16 14.08 -13.93
CA ALA A 305 23.80 13.04 -14.73
C ALA A 305 23.37 11.63 -14.30
N PHE A 306 23.33 11.36 -12.99
CA PHE A 306 22.93 10.06 -12.46
C PHE A 306 21.44 9.77 -12.71
N THR A 307 20.56 10.70 -12.38
CA THR A 307 19.10 10.53 -12.56
C THR A 307 18.71 10.40 -14.03
N THR A 308 19.32 11.21 -14.92
CA THR A 308 19.03 11.17 -16.36
C THR A 308 19.55 9.89 -17.02
N SER A 309 20.78 9.48 -16.71
CA SER A 309 21.40 8.31 -17.35
C SER A 309 20.73 6.99 -16.99
N ASN A 310 20.14 6.90 -15.79
CA ASN A 310 19.45 5.69 -15.34
C ASN A 310 17.92 5.76 -15.43
N LYS A 311 17.35 6.94 -15.76
CA LYS A 311 15.90 7.22 -15.69
C LYS A 311 15.35 6.85 -14.32
N VAL A 312 15.84 7.53 -13.29
CA VAL A 312 15.44 7.27 -11.89
C VAL A 312 15.10 8.56 -11.16
N ASN A 313 14.21 8.47 -10.18
CA ASN A 313 14.20 9.42 -9.07
C ASN A 313 15.14 8.89 -7.98
N TYR A 314 15.98 9.78 -7.48
CA TYR A 314 16.99 9.46 -6.48
C TYR A 314 16.45 9.80 -5.11
N ILE A 315 15.96 8.80 -4.36
CA ILE A 315 15.01 9.05 -3.25
C ILE A 315 15.54 8.68 -1.87
N GLY A 316 16.73 8.09 -1.75
CA GLY A 316 17.38 7.88 -0.46
C GLY A 316 18.85 7.49 -0.51
N VAL A 317 19.54 7.86 0.55
CA VAL A 317 20.97 7.58 0.81
C VAL A 317 21.15 7.02 2.22
N TRP A 318 22.33 6.50 2.58
CA TRP A 318 22.65 6.21 3.98
C TRP A 318 22.52 7.51 4.80
N GLY A 319 21.91 7.49 5.99
CA GLY A 319 21.61 8.72 6.74
C GLY A 319 22.83 9.54 7.20
N GLY A 320 24.04 8.99 7.12
CA GLY A 320 25.28 9.75 7.29
C GLY A 320 25.74 10.50 6.03
N ILE A 321 25.18 10.17 4.87
CA ILE A 321 25.51 10.75 3.56
C ILE A 321 24.54 11.88 3.25
N ARG A 322 25.07 13.02 2.81
CA ARG A 322 24.29 14.24 2.56
C ARG A 322 24.43 14.78 1.15
N ASP A 323 25.21 14.12 0.32
CA ASP A 323 25.64 14.59 -1.00
C ASP A 323 25.39 13.51 -2.06
N TYR A 324 25.89 13.73 -3.28
CA TYR A 324 25.69 12.85 -4.43
C TYR A 324 26.71 11.70 -4.51
N TYR A 325 27.32 11.34 -3.38
CA TYR A 325 28.31 10.27 -3.31
C TYR A 325 27.73 8.87 -3.56
N MET A 326 26.59 8.55 -2.94
CA MET A 326 26.09 7.17 -2.82
C MET A 326 24.57 7.13 -2.98
N ALA A 327 24.05 6.13 -3.71
CA ALA A 327 22.62 5.83 -3.77
C ALA A 327 22.26 4.50 -3.10
N GLY A 328 21.26 4.57 -2.22
CA GLY A 328 20.74 3.40 -1.49
C GLY A 328 19.25 3.12 -1.76
N VAL A 329 18.47 4.13 -2.13
CA VAL A 329 17.06 3.99 -2.51
C VAL A 329 16.77 4.76 -3.78
N LEU A 330 16.20 4.08 -4.77
CA LEU A 330 15.84 4.66 -6.06
C LEU A 330 14.41 4.27 -6.43
N GLU A 331 13.72 5.18 -7.12
CA GLU A 331 12.61 4.81 -7.98
C GLU A 331 13.10 4.73 -9.41
N LEU A 332 12.99 3.56 -10.02
CA LEU A 332 13.27 3.34 -11.43
C LEU A 332 12.00 3.65 -12.21
N LEU A 333 12.06 4.74 -12.98
CA LEU A 333 10.94 5.21 -13.78
C LEU A 333 10.73 4.31 -15.01
N PRO A 334 9.50 4.31 -15.58
CA PRO A 334 9.27 3.69 -16.88
C PRO A 334 10.21 4.25 -17.95
N THR A 335 10.54 3.40 -18.91
CA THR A 335 11.36 3.71 -20.08
C THR A 335 10.66 3.21 -21.33
N ASP A 336 11.18 3.57 -22.51
CA ASP A 336 10.66 3.05 -23.78
C ASP A 336 10.75 1.52 -23.90
N PHE A 337 11.63 0.88 -23.12
CA PHE A 337 11.86 -0.57 -23.13
C PHE A 337 11.23 -1.31 -21.95
N PHE A 338 11.05 -0.62 -20.82
CA PHE A 338 10.48 -1.15 -19.59
C PHE A 338 9.33 -0.27 -19.14
N SER A 339 8.08 -0.67 -19.39
CA SER A 339 6.92 0.15 -19.06
C SER A 339 6.56 0.13 -17.57
N GLY A 340 7.06 -0.84 -16.80
CA GLY A 340 6.90 -0.88 -15.35
C GLY A 340 7.79 0.15 -14.64
N LYS A 341 7.37 0.55 -13.45
CA LYS A 341 8.20 1.25 -12.46
C LYS A 341 8.72 0.27 -11.41
N ALA A 342 9.80 0.64 -10.73
CA ALA A 342 10.35 -0.18 -9.66
C ALA A 342 10.92 0.64 -8.51
N ILE A 343 10.99 0.03 -7.33
CA ILE A 343 11.71 0.57 -6.18
C ILE A 343 12.91 -0.33 -5.89
N TYR A 344 14.07 0.30 -5.80
CA TYR A 344 15.34 -0.29 -5.37
C TYR A 344 15.60 0.11 -3.92
N GLN A 345 15.87 -0.85 -3.04
CA GLN A 345 16.18 -0.62 -1.62
C GLN A 345 17.40 -1.44 -1.21
N GLY A 346 18.58 -0.87 -1.37
CA GLY A 346 19.86 -1.54 -1.09
C GLY A 346 20.51 -1.20 0.24
N ILE A 347 19.89 -0.37 1.09
CA ILE A 347 20.46 0.01 2.39
C ILE A 347 20.40 -1.19 3.34
N GLY A 348 21.55 -1.60 3.87
CA GLY A 348 21.70 -2.81 4.70
C GLY A 348 21.04 -2.75 6.08
N GLY A 349 20.48 -1.61 6.49
CA GLY A 349 19.70 -1.49 7.74
C GLY A 349 18.22 -1.84 7.61
N PHE A 350 17.80 -2.40 6.47
CA PHE A 350 16.40 -2.73 6.19
C PHE A 350 16.08 -4.19 6.59
N GLU A 351 16.39 -4.55 7.83
CA GLU A 351 16.18 -5.90 8.38
C GLU A 351 14.76 -6.05 8.95
N PHE A 352 14.04 -7.09 8.53
CA PHE A 352 12.70 -7.40 9.05
C PHE A 352 12.74 -8.15 10.39
N ASN A 353 13.88 -8.74 10.74
CA ASN A 353 14.13 -9.47 11.96
C ASN A 353 15.52 -9.14 12.52
N GLN A 354 15.66 -7.99 13.19
CA GLN A 354 16.91 -7.67 13.88
C GLN A 354 17.31 -8.82 14.83
N ASN A 355 18.56 -9.29 14.72
CA ASN A 355 18.94 -10.53 15.39
C ASN A 355 18.89 -10.37 16.92
N SER A 356 18.37 -11.41 17.59
CA SER A 356 18.38 -11.57 19.05
C SER A 356 19.76 -12.06 19.51
N GLU A 357 20.77 -11.20 19.31
CA GLU A 357 22.18 -11.48 19.58
C GLU A 357 22.86 -10.26 20.23
N GLY A 358 23.94 -10.52 20.98
CA GLY A 358 24.76 -9.49 21.59
C GLY A 358 24.29 -9.01 22.97
N ASP A 359 24.98 -8.01 23.51
CA ASP A 359 24.75 -7.46 24.85
C ASP A 359 23.87 -6.19 24.86
N ILE A 360 23.84 -5.43 23.76
CA ILE A 360 23.17 -4.14 23.59
C ILE A 360 21.67 -4.31 23.34
N ASN A 361 21.27 -5.28 22.51
CA ASN A 361 19.87 -5.60 22.22
C ASN A 361 19.66 -7.13 22.16
N PRO A 362 19.80 -7.83 23.30
CA PRO A 362 19.75 -9.30 23.33
C PRO A 362 18.39 -9.87 22.88
N ASP A 363 17.32 -9.08 22.93
CA ASP A 363 15.96 -9.50 22.52
C ASP A 363 15.69 -9.31 21.02
N GLY A 364 16.60 -8.65 20.27
CA GLY A 364 16.44 -8.42 18.83
C GLY A 364 15.26 -7.51 18.45
N VAL A 365 14.72 -6.73 19.40
CA VAL A 365 13.54 -5.90 19.12
C VAL A 365 13.97 -4.60 18.47
N ASN A 366 13.71 -4.45 17.17
CA ASN A 366 13.95 -3.21 16.45
C ASN A 366 12.93 -2.13 16.82
N ALA A 367 13.38 -1.10 17.55
CA ALA A 367 12.54 0.04 17.95
C ALA A 367 11.94 0.82 16.75
N TYR A 368 12.49 0.64 15.55
CA TYR A 368 12.09 1.32 14.32
C TYR A 368 11.42 0.39 13.30
N GLN A 369 11.02 -0.84 13.70
CA GLN A 369 10.37 -1.80 12.80
C GLN A 369 9.15 -1.22 12.07
N ASN A 370 8.40 -0.33 12.73
CA ASN A 370 7.24 0.32 12.10
C ASN A 370 7.63 1.17 10.88
N ASN A 371 8.82 1.77 10.86
CA ASN A 371 9.28 2.54 9.70
C ASN A 371 9.62 1.61 8.52
N ILE A 372 10.27 0.48 8.75
CA ILE A 372 10.50 -0.56 7.73
C ILE A 372 9.17 -1.03 7.15
N ASN A 373 8.22 -1.41 8.02
CA ASN A 373 6.88 -1.84 7.63
C ASN A 373 6.14 -0.77 6.82
N LEU A 374 6.20 0.50 7.23
CA LEU A 374 5.56 1.61 6.52
C LEU A 374 6.21 1.87 5.16
N ILE A 375 7.54 1.89 5.08
CA ILE A 375 8.25 2.08 3.81
C ILE A 375 7.88 0.96 2.83
N THR A 376 7.93 -0.30 3.27
CA THR A 376 7.54 -1.45 2.41
C THR A 376 6.09 -1.35 2.00
N LYS A 377 5.17 -1.09 2.94
CA LYS A 377 3.75 -0.94 2.66
C LYS A 377 3.49 0.16 1.63
N ASN A 378 4.13 1.31 1.81
CA ASN A 378 3.98 2.44 0.91
C ASN A 378 4.59 2.15 -0.47
N SER A 379 5.74 1.48 -0.55
CA SER A 379 6.32 1.03 -1.81
C SER A 379 5.39 0.08 -2.56
N LEU A 380 4.88 -0.97 -1.89
CA LEU A 380 3.93 -1.91 -2.49
C LEU A 380 2.65 -1.21 -2.95
N ASN A 381 2.09 -0.31 -2.13
CA ASN A 381 0.89 0.45 -2.49
C ASN A 381 1.14 1.38 -3.68
N TYR A 382 2.27 2.09 -3.67
CA TYR A 382 2.65 2.99 -4.76
C TYR A 382 2.86 2.23 -6.08
N LEU A 383 3.52 1.06 -6.01
CA LEU A 383 3.74 0.20 -7.16
C LEU A 383 2.47 -0.52 -7.63
N SER A 384 1.47 -0.70 -6.76
CA SER A 384 0.19 -1.31 -7.11
C SER A 384 -0.79 -0.33 -7.77
N GLN A 385 -0.50 0.96 -7.72
CA GLN A 385 -1.24 1.98 -8.46
C GLN A 385 -0.92 1.85 -9.95
N LYS A 386 -1.97 1.90 -10.78
CA LYS A 386 -1.79 2.00 -12.23
C LYS A 386 -1.06 3.30 -12.58
N ASN A 387 -0.22 3.22 -13.61
CA ASN A 387 0.49 4.36 -14.20
C ASN A 387 -0.45 5.22 -15.04
#